data_AF-A0A3F2U232-F1
#
_entry.id   AF-A0A3F2U232-F1
#
_cell.length_a   1.000
_cell.length_b   1.000
_cell.length_c   1.000
_cell.angle_alpha   90.00
_cell.angle_beta   90.00
_cell.angle_gamma   90.00
#
_symmetry.space_group_name_H-M   'P 1'
#
loop_
_entity.id
_entity.type
_entity.pdbx_description
1 polymer ?
#
loop_
_entity_poly.entity_id
_entity_poly.type
_entity_poly.pdbx_seq_one_letter_code
_entity_poly.pdbx_strand_id
1 'polypeptide(L)' 'MRTTLAIDDDVLLAAKAIADQQDRSLGDVISDLARKSLRKPQPPAERNGIPLLGVRPGAPPVTLETVNTLRDELP' A
#
# COMPACT_ATOMS: atom_id res chain seq x y z
N MET A 1 -0.54 -16.09 -18.25
CA MET A 1 -0.18 -15.70 -19.64
C MET A 1 1.34 -15.56 -19.69
N ARG A 2 2.00 -15.95 -20.79
CA ARG A 2 3.44 -15.72 -20.98
C ARG A 2 3.63 -14.63 -22.02
N THR A 3 4.35 -13.58 -21.65
CA THR A 3 4.58 -12.38 -22.46
C THR A 3 6.04 -11.99 -22.33
N THR A 4 6.64 -11.47 -23.40
CA THR A 4 7.99 -10.87 -23.38
C THR A 4 7.84 -9.35 -23.31
N LEU A 5 8.52 -8.71 -22.37
CA LEU A 5 8.49 -7.26 -22.16
C LEU A 5 9.94 -6.76 -22.01
N ALA A 6 10.24 -5.61 -22.60
CA ALA A 6 11.47 -4.88 -22.31
C ALA A 6 11.27 -4.06 -21.03
N ILE A 7 12.21 -4.15 -20.10
CA ILE A 7 12.23 -3.41 -18.83
C ILE A 7 13.63 -2.87 -18.58
N ASP A 8 13.71 -1.73 -17.91
CA ASP A 8 14.98 -1.12 -17.53
C ASP A 8 15.71 -1.95 -16.46
N ASP A 9 17.03 -1.86 -16.45
CA ASP A 9 17.89 -2.69 -15.60
C ASP A 9 17.68 -2.43 -14.10
N ASP A 10 17.38 -1.19 -13.72
CA ASP A 10 17.08 -0.80 -12.34
C ASP A 10 15.77 -1.41 -11.84
N VAL A 11 14.74 -1.44 -12.68
CA VAL A 11 13.46 -2.10 -12.42
C VAL A 11 13.64 -3.61 -12.27
N LEU A 12 14.42 -4.22 -13.17
CA LEU A 12 14.73 -5.66 -13.09
C LEU A 12 15.47 -6.01 -11.79
N LEU A 13 16.46 -5.20 -11.40
CA LEU A 13 17.21 -5.39 -10.16
C LEU A 13 16.31 -5.30 -8.92
N ALA A 14 15.47 -4.26 -8.85
CA ALA A 14 14.54 -4.08 -7.75
C ALA A 14 13.52 -5.24 -7.66
N ALA A 15 12.98 -5.67 -8.80
CA ALA A 15 12.01 -6.76 -8.84
C ALA A 15 12.61 -8.10 -8.42
N LYS A 16 13.87 -8.39 -8.77
CA LYS A 16 14.61 -9.58 -8.29
C LYS A 16 14.78 -9.55 -6.78
N ALA A 17 15.22 -8.42 -6.22
CA ALA A 17 15.40 -8.29 -4.76
C ALA A 17 14.07 -8.52 -4.01
N ILE A 18 12.96 -7.99 -4.53
CA ILE A 18 11.62 -8.21 -3.95
C ILE A 18 11.19 -9.69 -4.07
N ALA A 19 11.45 -10.31 -5.22
CA ALA A 19 11.12 -11.71 -5.46
C ALA A 19 11.86 -12.64 -4.49
N ASP A 20 13.16 -12.43 -4.31
CA ASP A 20 14.01 -13.19 -3.39
C ASP A 20 13.57 -12.98 -1.93
N GLN A 21 13.24 -11.75 -1.54
CA GLN A 21 12.77 -11.44 -0.18
C GLN A 21 11.42 -12.09 0.14
N GLN A 22 10.54 -12.23 -0.85
CA GLN A 22 9.16 -12.72 -0.66
C GLN A 22 8.98 -14.19 -1.01
N ASP A 23 10.03 -14.88 -1.47
CA ASP A 23 9.97 -16.25 -2.00
C ASP A 23 8.89 -16.41 -3.10
N ARG A 24 8.91 -15.48 -4.06
CA ARG A 24 7.94 -15.41 -5.18
C ARG A 24 8.65 -15.38 -6.51
N SER A 25 7.98 -15.82 -7.58
CA SER A 25 8.54 -15.70 -8.93
C SER A 25 8.64 -14.24 -9.37
N LEU A 26 9.66 -13.92 -10.18
CA LEU A 26 9.83 -12.58 -10.77
C LEU A 26 8.59 -12.14 -11.56
N GLY A 27 7.98 -13.07 -12.31
CA GLY A 27 6.77 -12.81 -13.08
C GLY A 27 5.56 -12.44 -12.22
N ASP A 28 5.41 -13.08 -11.05
CA ASP A 28 4.34 -12.77 -10.10
C ASP A 28 4.54 -11.39 -9.44
N VAL A 29 5.79 -11.05 -9.10
CA VAL A 29 6.13 -9.74 -8.54
C VAL A 29 5.85 -8.63 -9.56
N ILE A 30 6.35 -8.77 -10.80
CA ILE A 30 6.11 -7.78 -11.86
C ILE A 30 4.60 -7.65 -12.16
N SER A 31 3.87 -8.77 -12.22
CA SER A 31 2.42 -8.76 -12.46
C SER A 31 1.65 -8.06 -11.33
N ASP A 32 2.06 -8.25 -10.07
CA ASP A 32 1.45 -7.58 -8.91
C ASP A 32 1.77 -6.08 -8.91
N LEU A 33 3.02 -5.69 -9.18
CA LEU A 33 3.42 -4.28 -9.29
C LEU A 33 2.66 -3.57 -10.41
N ALA A 34 2.54 -4.19 -11.59
CA ALA A 34 1.75 -3.66 -12.69
C ALA A 34 0.26 -3.54 -12.32
N ARG A 35 -0.32 -4.53 -11.61
CA ARG A 35 -1.71 -4.44 -11.16
C ARG A 35 -1.90 -3.29 -10.16
N LYS A 36 -0.93 -3.05 -9.28
CA LYS A 36 -0.96 -1.94 -8.32
C LYS A 36 -0.89 -0.59 -9.03
N SER A 37 -0.09 -0.45 -10.08
CA SER A 37 0.00 0.82 -10.84
C SER A 37 -1.29 1.14 -11.62
N LEU A 38 -2.04 0.12 -12.05
CA LEU A 38 -3.36 0.31 -12.68
C LEU A 38 -4.43 0.80 -11.71
N ARG A 39 -4.22 0.69 -10.39
CA ARG A 39 -5.15 1.26 -9.41
C ARG A 39 -4.97 2.77 -9.37
N LYS A 40 -5.96 3.51 -9.86
CA LYS A 40 -6.01 4.97 -9.67
C LYS A 40 -6.16 5.23 -8.16
N PRO A 41 -5.20 5.90 -7.49
CA PRO A 41 -5.41 6.35 -6.13
C PRO A 41 -6.60 7.29 -6.16
N GLN A 42 -7.64 6.98 -5.39
CA GLN A 42 -8.73 7.93 -5.19
C GLN A 42 -8.13 9.10 -4.40
N PRO A 43 -8.25 10.35 -4.90
CA PRO A 43 -7.80 11.49 -4.13
C PRO A 43 -8.51 11.46 -2.77
N PRO A 44 -7.80 11.77 -1.68
CA PRO A 44 -8.43 11.85 -0.37
C PRO A 44 -9.62 12.81 -0.45
N ALA A 45 -10.70 12.50 0.24
CA ALA A 45 -11.81 13.44 0.35
C ALA A 45 -11.27 14.73 0.98
N GLU A 46 -11.70 15.89 0.53
CA GLU A 46 -11.26 17.16 1.11
C GLU A 46 -12.40 17.83 1.86
N ARG A 47 -12.08 18.50 2.97
CA ARG A 47 -12.98 19.39 3.69
C ARG A 47 -12.29 20.72 3.93
N ASN A 48 -12.80 21.79 3.34
CA ASN A 48 -12.23 23.14 3.44
C ASN A 48 -10.75 23.21 2.99
N GLY A 49 -10.37 22.47 1.93
CA GLY A 49 -8.99 22.43 1.43
C GLY A 49 -8.02 21.59 2.26
N ILE A 50 -8.52 20.85 3.25
CA ILE A 50 -7.72 19.94 4.07
C ILE A 50 -8.04 18.49 3.63
N PRO A 51 -7.03 17.68 3.27
CA PRO A 51 -7.24 16.28 2.93
C PRO A 51 -7.68 15.50 4.18
N LEU A 52 -8.80 14.80 4.06
CA LEU A 52 -9.35 13.93 5.08
C LEU A 52 -8.63 12.59 5.06
N LEU A 53 -8.31 12.08 6.25
CA LEU A 53 -7.89 10.69 6.42
C LEU A 53 -9.05 9.76 6.05
N GLY A 54 -8.79 8.79 5.19
CA GLY A 54 -9.79 7.80 4.80
C GLY A 54 -10.23 6.97 6.01
N VAL A 55 -11.52 7.00 6.33
CA VAL A 55 -12.10 6.13 7.37
C VAL A 55 -12.21 4.72 6.79
N ARG A 56 -11.64 3.73 7.50
CA ARG A 56 -11.80 2.32 7.09
C ARG A 56 -13.28 1.91 7.26
N PRO A 57 -13.89 1.22 6.29
CA PRO A 57 -15.25 0.71 6.45
C PRO A 57 -15.40 -0.11 7.73
N GLY A 58 -16.38 0.23 8.57
CA GLY A 58 -16.62 -0.44 9.84
C GLY A 58 -15.68 -0.06 11.00
N ALA A 59 -14.80 0.95 10.82
CA ALA A 59 -14.01 1.45 11.94
C ALA A 59 -14.91 2.06 13.03
N PRO A 60 -14.73 1.71 14.31
CA PRO A 60 -15.47 2.33 15.40
C PRO A 60 -15.06 3.81 15.55
N PRO A 61 -15.96 4.67 16.07
CA PRO A 61 -15.59 6.03 16.41
C PRO A 61 -14.50 6.03 17.47
N VAL A 62 -13.51 6.91 17.32
CA VAL A 62 -12.47 7.11 18.34
C VAL A 62 -13.12 7.83 19.52
N THR A 63 -13.17 7.18 20.69
CA THR A 63 -13.72 7.76 21.92
C THR A 63 -12.62 8.24 22.85
N LEU A 64 -12.97 9.07 23.83
CA LEU A 64 -12.03 9.49 24.88
C LEU A 64 -11.47 8.31 25.69
N GLU A 65 -12.28 7.27 25.89
CA GLU A 65 -11.84 6.05 26.55
C GLU A 65 -10.70 5.38 25.76
N THR A 66 -10.87 5.19 24.45
CA THR A 66 -9.81 4.65 23.58
C THR A 66 -8.53 5.48 23.65
N VAL A 67 -8.66 6.81 23.66
CA VAL A 67 -7.50 7.72 23.75
C VAL A 67 -6.78 7.56 25.08
N ASN A 68 -7.51 7.46 26.20
CA ASN A 68 -6.91 7.32 27.51
C ASN A 68 -6.22 5.96 27.68
N THR A 69 -6.85 4.86 27.24
CA THR A 69 -6.21 3.53 27.26
C THR A 69 -4.84 3.55 26.56
N LEU A 70 -4.76 4.13 25.34
CA LEU A 70 -3.51 4.19 24.59
C LEU A 70 -2.44 5.09 25.25
N ARG A 71 -2.86 6.15 25.95
CA ARG A 71 -1.94 7.03 26.69
C ARG A 71 -1.34 6.33 27.90
N ASP A 72 -2.13 5.52 28.58
CA ASP A 72 -1.74 4.80 29.78
C ASP A 72 -0.87 3.56 29.45
N GLU A 73 -1.02 3.00 28.25
CA GLU A 73 -0.25 1.85 27.75
C GLU A 73 1.16 2.21 27.22
N LEU A 74 1.41 3.49 26.89
CA LEU A 74 2.73 3.96 26.46
C LEU A 74 3.52 4.49 27.66
N PRO A 75 4.77 4.03 27.90
CA PRO A 75 5.60 4.50 29.01
C PRO A 75 6.03 5.97 28.88
#